data_AF-A0A7J7K841-F1
#
_entry.id   AF-A0A7J7K841-F1
#
_cell.length_a   1.000
_cell.length_b   1.000
_cell.length_c   1.000
_cell.angle_alpha   90.00
_cell.angle_beta   90.00
_cell.angle_gamma   90.00
#
_symmetry.space_group_name_H-M   'P 1'
#
loop_
_entity.id
_entity.type
_entity.pdbx_description
1 polymer ?
#
loop_
_entity_poly.entity_id
_entity_poly.type
_entity_poly.pdbx_seq_one_letter_code
_entity_poly.pdbx_strand_id
1 'polypeptide(L)'
;MGVDYYKGQKYEKLKKELLKSGQLFTDPEFLPNQKSLFYSRTETEVIWKRPTELCNVPKLVVDGTSCEDLIEGEYGNRWFVTACSNLANHKALFNKVIPGSLLQEYNNTGAHAGIFKFQFWLFGTWTEVVVDDLLPTKHGKLVYCHSKSKNEFWSALLEKAYAKLFGDYESLKEGLAINALVDFTGGVPERFDVVTIDEENETTCKMVFSQLEEALANSALIVAEVKNVNASELASEEEAISGGAIDVPEGTDVLVLNSSPPATQSGGSDATRAPKTGYFRDNSIVRDSFMTDGGLLMDHGYNLREIKNIQIRRGESYRMVRLQTPWQTGQWMGRWSNVSQEMKSMTVQERNKLGLKFENESDFWMLLSDFLANFTHMDVCHFFKTSMFTLKRSWTESALTGEWINSLHDNRSGGSLSHATFFNNPQYMFDMTVSSNSVNYPLMVSLEQNDRTLVRRGERGSKNSSIGFTIMKVEENREYRLHRVADVITSSDYSTDRSVFLKTPLNAGRYVIVPTIEKPGPVGQFFLRVYNSCGTVAKELMRDEPNSTKPCCGSAVFLAVQLTVTRAEDLINEKRDVLNPFCVVKCEGDSVKTKVIKDSSSPQWNDKFIFYKKANGERKPITLQVSCCWPI
;
A
#
# COMPACT_ATOMS: atom_id res chain seq x y z
N MET A 1 -0.92 19.72 -6.72
CA MET A 1 0.50 19.29 -6.63
C MET A 1 1.13 19.48 -8.00
N GLY A 2 2.41 19.82 -8.06
CA GLY A 2 3.14 19.87 -9.33
C GLY A 2 3.32 18.47 -9.93
N VAL A 3 3.70 18.42 -11.21
CA VAL A 3 4.15 17.19 -11.87
C VAL A 3 5.67 17.26 -11.94
N ASP A 4 6.35 16.24 -11.44
CA ASP A 4 7.79 16.08 -11.58
C ASP A 4 8.11 15.52 -12.97
N TYR A 5 9.31 15.82 -13.48
CA TYR A 5 9.74 15.38 -14.80
C TYR A 5 10.91 14.41 -14.65
N TYR A 6 10.70 13.14 -15.01
CA TYR A 6 11.74 12.14 -14.93
C TYR A 6 12.95 12.55 -15.78
N LYS A 7 14.13 12.62 -15.15
CA LYS A 7 15.39 13.09 -15.78
C LYS A 7 15.29 14.48 -16.42
N GLY A 8 14.34 15.31 -15.99
CA GLY A 8 14.11 16.65 -16.52
C GLY A 8 13.54 16.69 -17.95
N GLN A 9 13.13 15.55 -18.52
CA GLN A 9 12.54 15.49 -19.85
C GLN A 9 11.10 16.03 -19.83
N LYS A 10 10.83 17.07 -20.61
CA LYS A 10 9.50 17.70 -20.71
C LYS A 10 8.87 17.37 -22.05
N TYR A 11 7.79 16.59 -22.05
CA TYR A 11 7.16 16.07 -23.28
C TYR A 11 6.82 17.16 -24.30
N GLU A 12 6.11 18.21 -23.89
CA GLU A 12 5.63 19.25 -24.81
C GLU A 12 6.77 20.00 -25.49
N LYS A 13 7.87 20.22 -24.75
CA LYS A 13 9.07 20.88 -25.29
C LYS A 13 9.75 19.99 -26.32
N LEU A 14 10.02 18.73 -25.95
CA LEU A 14 10.68 17.76 -26.83
C LEU A 14 9.86 17.51 -28.10
N LYS A 15 8.56 17.26 -27.97
CA LYS A 15 7.65 17.06 -29.10
C LYS A 15 7.68 18.25 -30.07
N LYS A 16 7.62 19.48 -29.56
CA LYS A 16 7.66 20.69 -30.40
C LYS A 16 8.98 20.81 -31.18
N GLU A 17 10.10 20.50 -30.54
CA GLU A 17 11.43 20.53 -31.17
C GLU A 17 11.56 19.46 -32.27
N LEU A 18 11.07 18.25 -32.02
CA LEU A 18 11.08 17.12 -32.96
C LEU A 18 10.18 17.37 -34.18
N LEU A 19 8.97 17.90 -33.95
CA LEU A 19 8.07 18.27 -35.05
C LEU A 19 8.67 19.36 -35.93
N LYS A 20 9.44 20.30 -35.34
CA LYS A 20 10.13 21.35 -36.10
C LYS A 20 11.30 20.79 -36.91
N SER A 21 12.04 19.82 -36.39
CA SER A 21 13.18 19.20 -37.08
C SER A 21 12.79 18.08 -38.06
N GLY A 22 11.56 17.57 -37.96
CA GLY A 22 11.09 16.42 -38.75
C GLY A 22 11.75 15.09 -38.32
N GLN A 23 12.32 15.03 -37.12
CA GLN A 23 13.00 13.84 -36.60
C GLN A 23 12.10 13.07 -35.64
N LEU A 24 12.27 11.75 -35.63
CA LEU A 24 11.66 10.88 -34.62
C LEU A 24 12.49 10.91 -33.34
N PHE A 25 11.83 10.85 -32.19
CA PHE A 25 12.50 10.78 -30.90
C PHE A 25 13.25 9.45 -30.76
N THR A 26 14.47 9.55 -30.25
CA THR A 26 15.21 8.43 -29.68
C THR A 26 15.60 8.86 -28.28
N ASP A 27 15.15 8.09 -27.29
CA ASP A 27 15.24 8.46 -25.89
C ASP A 27 16.67 8.28 -25.37
N PRO A 28 17.37 9.38 -25.02
CA PRO A 28 18.76 9.29 -24.55
C PRO A 28 18.86 8.62 -23.17
N GLU A 29 17.78 8.60 -22.39
CA GLU A 29 17.75 8.02 -21.04
C GLU A 29 17.37 6.53 -21.04
N PHE A 30 16.87 6.00 -22.16
CA PHE A 30 16.45 4.61 -22.30
C PHE A 30 16.63 4.10 -23.73
N LEU A 31 17.89 3.90 -24.09
CA LEU A 31 18.31 3.57 -25.45
C LEU A 31 17.81 2.18 -25.91
N PRO A 32 17.53 1.99 -27.21
CA PRO A 32 17.06 0.72 -27.78
C PRO A 32 18.20 -0.31 -27.89
N ASN A 33 18.72 -0.78 -26.76
CA ASN A 33 19.85 -1.70 -26.71
C ASN A 33 19.70 -2.72 -25.57
N GLN A 34 20.67 -3.63 -25.48
CA GLN A 34 20.68 -4.72 -24.50
C GLN A 34 20.61 -4.23 -23.05
N LYS A 35 21.25 -3.08 -22.77
CA LYS A 35 21.27 -2.50 -21.42
C LYS A 35 19.88 -2.12 -20.94
N SER A 36 18.92 -1.83 -21.83
CA SER A 36 17.53 -1.54 -21.46
C SER A 36 16.65 -2.78 -21.36
N LEU A 37 17.11 -3.93 -21.88
CA LEU A 37 16.39 -5.20 -21.80
C LEU A 37 16.81 -6.01 -20.58
N PHE A 38 18.11 -6.27 -20.47
CA PHE A 38 18.68 -7.21 -19.54
C PHE A 38 19.96 -6.65 -18.93
N TYR A 39 20.16 -6.98 -17.66
CA TYR A 39 21.39 -6.76 -16.94
C TYR A 39 22.19 -8.02 -16.69
N SER A 40 21.52 -9.17 -16.62
CA SER A 40 22.14 -10.45 -16.30
C SER A 40 22.64 -11.18 -17.54
N ARG A 41 22.06 -10.88 -18.71
CA ARG A 41 22.29 -11.62 -19.95
C ARG A 41 22.26 -10.71 -21.17
N THR A 42 22.64 -11.28 -22.30
CA THR A 42 22.49 -10.66 -23.63
C THR A 42 21.48 -11.48 -24.42
N GLU A 43 20.54 -10.82 -25.10
CA GLU A 43 19.53 -11.46 -25.93
C GLU A 43 19.66 -10.97 -27.38
N THR A 44 20.33 -11.75 -28.23
CA THR A 44 20.68 -11.32 -29.58
C THR A 44 19.53 -11.38 -30.57
N GLU A 45 18.47 -12.12 -30.26
CA GLU A 45 17.32 -12.26 -31.18
C GLU A 45 16.33 -11.08 -31.09
N VAL A 46 16.45 -10.25 -30.06
CA VAL A 46 15.57 -9.09 -29.86
C VAL A 46 16.03 -7.90 -30.71
N ILE A 47 15.12 -7.39 -31.52
CA ILE A 47 15.29 -6.23 -32.39
C ILE A 47 14.27 -5.17 -31.98
N TRP A 48 14.70 -3.93 -31.85
CA TRP A 48 13.84 -2.81 -31.53
C TRP A 48 13.18 -2.27 -32.79
N LYS A 49 11.85 -2.18 -32.81
CA LYS A 49 11.06 -1.70 -33.95
C LYS A 49 10.01 -0.70 -33.50
N ARG A 50 9.71 0.29 -34.33
CA ARG A 50 8.57 1.19 -34.12
C ARG A 50 7.27 0.54 -34.58
N PRO A 51 6.12 0.92 -34.00
CA PRO A 51 4.81 0.47 -34.45
C PRO A 51 4.53 0.65 -35.94
N THR A 52 5.05 1.72 -36.56
CA THR A 52 4.96 1.95 -38.02
C THR A 52 5.70 0.91 -38.86
N GLU A 53 6.63 0.16 -38.28
CA GLU A 53 7.35 -0.96 -38.92
C GLU A 53 6.66 -2.32 -38.67
N LEU A 54 5.69 -2.36 -37.75
CA LEU A 54 4.98 -3.58 -37.33
C LEU A 54 3.58 -3.68 -37.95
N CYS A 55 2.92 -2.55 -38.18
CA CYS A 55 1.61 -2.50 -38.84
C CYS A 55 1.38 -1.20 -39.62
N ASN A 56 0.42 -1.23 -40.55
CA ASN A 56 0.15 -0.12 -41.46
C ASN A 56 -0.53 1.09 -40.80
N VAL A 57 -1.34 0.85 -39.77
CA VAL A 57 -2.17 1.89 -39.12
C VAL A 57 -2.01 1.76 -37.61
N PRO A 58 -0.83 2.08 -37.06
CA PRO A 58 -0.61 2.01 -35.62
C PRO A 58 -1.53 3.01 -34.91
N LYS A 59 -2.06 2.59 -33.79
CA LYS A 59 -2.89 3.37 -32.88
C LYS A 59 -2.37 3.24 -31.46
N LEU A 60 -2.46 4.31 -30.68
CA LEU A 60 -2.18 4.24 -29.27
C LEU A 60 -3.29 3.44 -28.58
N VAL A 61 -4.55 3.76 -28.85
CA VAL A 61 -5.73 3.12 -28.26
C VAL A 61 -6.75 2.77 -29.36
N VAL A 62 -7.36 1.59 -29.32
CA VAL A 62 -8.35 1.11 -30.29
C VAL A 62 -9.70 0.91 -29.62
N ASP A 63 -10.72 1.66 -30.05
CA ASP A 63 -12.13 1.49 -29.64
C ASP A 63 -12.39 1.48 -28.12
N GLY A 64 -11.51 2.13 -27.35
CA GLY A 64 -11.56 2.18 -25.89
C GLY A 64 -10.45 1.32 -25.28
N THR A 65 -10.61 0.93 -24.04
CA THR A 65 -9.65 0.08 -23.33
C THR A 65 -10.41 -1.10 -22.76
N SER A 66 -10.01 -2.31 -23.14
CA SER A 66 -10.52 -3.54 -22.54
C SER A 66 -9.41 -4.25 -21.78
N CYS A 67 -9.75 -4.80 -20.62
CA CYS A 67 -8.86 -5.69 -19.89
C CYS A 67 -8.64 -7.02 -20.61
N GLU A 68 -9.56 -7.42 -21.50
CA GLU A 68 -9.49 -8.68 -22.25
C GLU A 68 -8.49 -8.62 -23.41
N ASP A 69 -8.00 -7.43 -23.77
CA ASP A 69 -7.09 -7.25 -24.90
C ASP A 69 -5.62 -7.43 -24.50
N LEU A 70 -5.29 -7.61 -23.22
CA LEU A 70 -3.90 -7.66 -22.78
C LEU A 70 -3.29 -9.06 -22.94
N ILE A 71 -2.07 -9.10 -23.46
CA ILE A 71 -1.22 -10.29 -23.59
C ILE A 71 0.10 -10.02 -22.86
N GLU A 72 0.57 -10.97 -22.07
CA GLU A 72 1.84 -10.89 -21.33
C GLU A 72 3.07 -10.79 -22.24
N GLY A 73 3.17 -11.65 -23.26
CA GLY A 73 4.37 -11.78 -24.09
C GLY A 73 5.39 -12.78 -23.52
N GLU A 74 6.40 -13.14 -24.31
CA GLU A 74 7.41 -14.15 -23.96
C GLU A 74 8.26 -13.78 -22.73
N TYR A 75 8.59 -12.50 -22.60
CA TYR A 75 9.37 -11.92 -21.51
C TYR A 75 8.55 -11.02 -20.59
N GLY A 76 7.23 -11.01 -20.74
CA GLY A 76 6.34 -10.17 -19.95
C GLY A 76 6.25 -10.57 -18.49
N ASN A 77 5.46 -9.77 -17.77
CA ASN A 77 5.28 -9.86 -16.34
C ASN A 77 3.78 -9.97 -16.01
N ARG A 78 3.35 -11.13 -15.50
CA ARG A 78 1.93 -11.38 -15.15
C ARG A 78 1.34 -10.33 -14.23
N TRP A 79 2.09 -9.97 -13.18
CA TRP A 79 1.67 -8.99 -12.19
C TRP A 79 1.42 -7.59 -12.82
N PHE A 80 2.21 -7.22 -13.83
CA PHE A 80 2.07 -5.94 -14.52
C PHE A 80 0.82 -5.94 -15.41
N VAL A 81 0.58 -7.04 -16.15
CA VAL A 81 -0.66 -7.20 -16.93
C VAL A 81 -1.89 -7.15 -16.04
N THR A 82 -1.87 -7.80 -14.87
CA THR A 82 -2.95 -7.69 -13.88
C THR A 82 -3.19 -6.24 -13.48
N ALA A 83 -2.16 -5.45 -13.20
CA ALA A 83 -2.31 -4.02 -12.89
C ALA A 83 -2.86 -3.23 -14.09
N CYS A 84 -2.36 -3.47 -15.31
CA CYS A 84 -2.86 -2.84 -16.53
C CYS A 84 -4.33 -3.18 -16.81
N SER A 85 -4.76 -4.39 -16.49
CA SER A 85 -6.15 -4.81 -16.66
C SER A 85 -7.12 -4.04 -15.75
N ASN A 86 -6.70 -3.73 -14.52
CA ASN A 86 -7.44 -2.81 -13.66
C ASN A 86 -7.44 -1.40 -14.24
N LEU A 87 -6.31 -0.91 -14.75
CA LEU A 87 -6.24 0.42 -15.35
C LEU A 87 -7.19 0.57 -16.55
N ALA A 88 -7.25 -0.43 -17.44
CA ALA A 88 -8.11 -0.46 -18.62
C ALA A 88 -9.60 -0.34 -18.27
N ASN A 89 -10.01 -0.90 -17.14
CA ASN A 89 -11.40 -0.85 -16.68
C ASN A 89 -11.80 0.48 -16.01
N HIS A 90 -10.85 1.39 -15.78
CA HIS A 90 -11.09 2.63 -15.02
C HIS A 90 -10.64 3.87 -15.81
N LYS A 91 -11.52 4.36 -16.69
CA LYS A 91 -11.26 5.50 -17.61
C LYS A 91 -10.65 6.74 -16.96
N ALA A 92 -11.08 7.11 -15.76
CA ALA A 92 -10.53 8.27 -15.04
C ALA A 92 -9.07 8.06 -14.62
N LEU A 93 -8.73 6.85 -14.16
CA LEU A 93 -7.36 6.47 -13.82
C LEU A 93 -6.51 6.31 -15.08
N PHE A 94 -7.06 5.70 -16.13
CA PHE A 94 -6.41 5.62 -17.43
C PHE A 94 -5.99 6.99 -17.96
N ASN A 95 -6.88 7.99 -17.91
CA ASN A 95 -6.57 9.36 -18.33
C ASN A 95 -5.57 10.08 -17.40
N LYS A 96 -5.36 9.58 -16.18
CA LYS A 96 -4.35 10.10 -15.26
C LYS A 96 -2.98 9.54 -15.63
N VAL A 97 -2.90 8.24 -15.92
CA VAL A 97 -1.65 7.54 -16.30
C VAL A 97 -1.22 7.85 -17.73
N ILE A 98 -2.18 7.98 -18.67
CA ILE A 98 -1.94 8.25 -20.09
C ILE A 98 -2.64 9.57 -20.46
N PRO A 99 -2.11 10.72 -19.98
CA PRO A 99 -2.78 12.00 -20.13
C PRO A 99 -2.87 12.42 -21.58
N GLY A 100 -4.08 12.78 -22.01
CA GLY A 100 -4.33 13.23 -23.37
C GLY A 100 -3.98 12.18 -24.42
N SER A 101 -4.31 10.90 -24.18
CA SER A 101 -4.06 9.79 -25.12
C SER A 101 -4.41 10.11 -26.56
N LEU A 102 -5.55 10.77 -26.80
CA LEU A 102 -5.94 11.25 -28.14
C LEU A 102 -4.91 12.22 -28.76
N LEU A 103 -4.33 13.12 -27.98
CA LEU A 103 -3.29 14.07 -28.43
C LEU A 103 -1.93 13.42 -28.70
N GLN A 104 -1.74 12.20 -28.19
CA GLN A 104 -0.54 11.38 -28.41
C GLN A 104 -0.70 10.39 -29.57
N GLU A 105 -1.91 10.26 -30.13
CA GLU A 105 -2.24 9.32 -31.19
C GLU A 105 -1.41 9.55 -32.46
N TYR A 106 -1.04 8.46 -33.15
CA TYR A 106 -0.14 8.47 -34.31
C TYR A 106 -0.65 9.36 -35.46
N ASN A 107 -1.97 9.47 -35.62
CA ASN A 107 -2.61 10.13 -36.78
C ASN A 107 -3.46 11.37 -36.41
N ASN A 108 -3.31 11.98 -35.23
CA ASN A 108 -4.26 13.02 -34.79
C ASN A 108 -4.16 14.35 -35.58
N THR A 109 -2.97 14.80 -36.01
CA THR A 109 -2.82 16.18 -36.52
C THR A 109 -1.71 16.42 -37.57
N GLY A 110 -1.07 15.40 -38.13
CA GLY A 110 0.01 15.58 -39.11
C GLY A 110 1.19 14.62 -38.90
N ALA A 111 2.42 15.14 -38.92
CA ALA A 111 3.62 14.33 -38.70
C ALA A 111 3.70 13.83 -37.24
N HIS A 112 3.96 12.54 -37.06
CA HIS A 112 4.24 11.92 -35.75
C HIS A 112 5.72 12.06 -35.39
N ALA A 113 6.03 12.32 -34.12
CA ALA A 113 7.39 12.54 -33.64
C ALA A 113 7.98 11.33 -32.88
N GLY A 114 7.29 10.19 -32.85
CA GLY A 114 7.81 8.98 -32.20
C GLY A 114 7.96 9.09 -30.69
N ILE A 115 7.20 9.97 -30.03
CA ILE A 115 7.34 10.35 -28.61
C ILE A 115 6.00 10.27 -27.86
N PHE A 116 6.04 9.67 -26.67
CA PHE A 116 4.89 9.45 -25.81
C PHE A 116 5.20 9.87 -24.36
N LYS A 117 4.17 10.16 -23.58
CA LYS A 117 4.26 10.45 -22.15
C LYS A 117 3.26 9.64 -21.33
N PHE A 118 3.73 9.26 -20.16
CA PHE A 118 2.98 8.57 -19.12
C PHE A 118 3.18 9.28 -17.79
N GLN A 119 2.28 9.06 -16.84
CA GLN A 119 2.40 9.59 -15.48
C GLN A 119 2.27 8.48 -14.47
N PHE A 120 3.19 8.45 -13.51
CA PHE A 120 3.20 7.50 -12.41
C PHE A 120 3.27 8.25 -11.09
N TRP A 121 2.58 7.74 -10.09
CA TRP A 121 2.70 8.17 -8.70
C TRP A 121 3.94 7.52 -8.10
N LEU A 122 4.94 8.32 -7.78
CA LEU A 122 6.16 7.86 -7.15
C LEU A 122 6.31 8.61 -5.84
N PHE A 123 6.20 7.88 -4.73
CA PHE A 123 6.62 8.36 -3.41
C PHE A 123 6.04 9.73 -3.02
N GLY A 124 4.74 9.93 -3.27
CA GLY A 124 4.03 11.16 -2.92
C GLY A 124 3.87 12.18 -4.07
N THR A 125 4.45 11.93 -5.25
CA THR A 125 4.42 12.88 -6.37
C THR A 125 4.09 12.23 -7.71
N TRP A 126 3.30 12.91 -8.53
CA TRP A 126 3.07 12.51 -9.92
C TRP A 126 4.28 12.87 -10.78
N THR A 127 4.86 11.86 -11.42
CA THR A 127 6.05 11.99 -12.27
C THR A 127 5.71 11.69 -13.72
N GLU A 128 5.97 12.65 -14.62
CA GLU A 128 5.90 12.47 -16.07
C GLU A 128 7.13 11.72 -16.58
N VAL A 129 6.88 10.64 -17.31
CA VAL A 129 7.90 9.81 -17.96
C VAL A 129 7.68 9.86 -19.46
N VAL A 130 8.70 10.31 -20.18
CA VAL A 130 8.72 10.39 -21.63
C VAL A 130 9.43 9.16 -22.18
N VAL A 131 8.90 8.56 -23.26
CA VAL A 131 9.57 7.47 -23.98
C VAL A 131 9.43 7.66 -25.49
N ASP A 132 10.36 7.12 -26.26
CA ASP A 132 10.14 6.89 -27.69
C ASP A 132 9.31 5.62 -27.94
N ASP A 133 8.86 5.39 -29.17
CA ASP A 133 8.07 4.21 -29.56
C ASP A 133 8.86 3.03 -30.11
N LEU A 134 10.18 2.95 -29.93
CA LEU A 134 10.92 1.73 -30.24
C LEU A 134 10.55 0.65 -29.21
N LEU A 135 10.02 -0.48 -29.67
CA LEU A 135 9.59 -1.59 -28.81
C LEU A 135 10.42 -2.85 -29.07
N PRO A 136 10.76 -3.64 -28.04
CA PRO A 136 11.46 -4.90 -28.20
C PRO A 136 10.61 -5.93 -28.97
N THR A 137 11.17 -6.52 -30.02
CA THR A 137 10.51 -7.54 -30.83
C THR A 137 11.39 -8.74 -31.10
N LYS A 138 10.78 -9.92 -31.25
CA LYS A 138 11.43 -11.15 -31.70
C LYS A 138 10.59 -11.74 -32.82
N HIS A 139 11.23 -12.04 -33.95
CA HIS A 139 10.55 -12.49 -35.19
C HIS A 139 9.35 -11.59 -35.60
N GLY A 140 9.47 -10.27 -35.40
CA GLY A 140 8.44 -9.29 -35.76
C GLY A 140 7.22 -9.25 -34.83
N LYS A 141 7.28 -9.91 -33.66
CA LYS A 141 6.25 -9.85 -32.61
C LYS A 141 6.80 -9.17 -31.36
N LEU A 142 5.94 -8.45 -30.64
CA LEU A 142 6.27 -7.86 -29.34
C LEU A 142 6.53 -8.99 -28.33
N VAL A 143 7.59 -8.85 -27.53
CA VAL A 143 7.99 -9.87 -26.53
C VAL A 143 7.54 -9.56 -25.10
N TYR A 144 7.07 -8.34 -24.86
CA TYR A 144 6.55 -7.87 -23.57
C TYR A 144 5.03 -7.61 -23.67
N CYS A 145 4.42 -6.96 -22.68
CA CYS A 145 2.98 -6.68 -22.63
C CYS A 145 2.51 -6.00 -23.92
N HIS A 146 1.45 -6.51 -24.52
CA HIS A 146 0.89 -5.96 -25.76
C HIS A 146 -0.60 -6.28 -25.90
N SER A 147 -1.26 -5.63 -26.86
CA SER A 147 -2.66 -5.87 -27.16
C SER A 147 -2.85 -7.08 -28.09
N LYS A 148 -3.98 -7.79 -27.96
CA LYS A 148 -4.51 -8.73 -28.95
C LYS A 148 -4.70 -8.04 -30.30
N SER A 149 -5.11 -6.77 -30.28
CA SER A 149 -5.19 -5.93 -31.47
C SER A 149 -3.79 -5.54 -31.93
N LYS A 150 -3.36 -6.11 -33.06
CA LYS A 150 -2.00 -5.94 -33.60
C LYS A 150 -1.60 -4.49 -33.93
N ASN A 151 -2.55 -3.57 -33.92
CA ASN A 151 -2.33 -2.16 -34.18
C ASN A 151 -2.54 -1.26 -32.94
N GLU A 152 -2.70 -1.82 -31.74
CA GLU A 152 -2.83 -1.07 -30.49
C GLU A 152 -1.56 -1.18 -29.63
N PHE A 153 -1.05 -0.05 -29.11
CA PHE A 153 0.29 0.00 -28.50
C PHE A 153 0.37 0.67 -27.11
N TRP A 154 -0.74 1.10 -26.50
CA TRP A 154 -0.67 1.78 -25.20
C TRP A 154 -0.04 0.93 -24.10
N SER A 155 -0.36 -0.38 -24.03
CA SER A 155 0.12 -1.27 -22.98
C SER A 155 1.62 -1.55 -23.11
N ALA A 156 2.09 -1.77 -24.34
CA ALA A 156 3.50 -1.96 -24.64
C ALA A 156 4.35 -0.72 -24.31
N LEU A 157 3.84 0.47 -24.66
CA LEU A 157 4.52 1.74 -24.35
C LEU A 157 4.45 2.09 -22.86
N LEU A 158 3.34 1.73 -22.18
CA LEU A 158 3.21 1.89 -20.74
C LEU A 158 4.22 1.02 -19.98
N GLU A 159 4.36 -0.26 -20.36
CA GLU A 159 5.39 -1.13 -19.76
C GLU A 159 6.79 -0.62 -20.04
N LYS A 160 7.06 -0.09 -21.25
CA LYS A 160 8.35 0.54 -21.55
C LYS A 160 8.65 1.73 -20.63
N ALA A 161 7.67 2.62 -20.42
CA ALA A 161 7.83 3.77 -19.53
C ALA A 161 8.05 3.32 -18.09
N TYR A 162 7.39 2.24 -17.66
CA TYR A 162 7.59 1.64 -16.36
C TYR A 162 8.98 1.00 -16.24
N ALA A 163 9.42 0.19 -17.20
CA ALA A 163 10.77 -0.37 -17.28
C ALA A 163 11.85 0.72 -17.23
N LYS A 164 11.63 1.86 -17.90
CA LYS A 164 12.52 3.02 -17.83
C LYS A 164 12.66 3.59 -16.42
N LEU A 165 11.58 3.67 -15.65
CA LEU A 165 11.64 4.15 -14.26
C LEU A 165 12.57 3.29 -13.40
N PHE A 166 12.52 1.98 -13.60
CA PHE A 166 13.29 0.99 -12.84
C PHE A 166 14.63 0.60 -13.51
N GLY A 167 14.90 1.16 -14.69
CA GLY A 167 16.20 1.16 -15.35
C GLY A 167 16.38 0.15 -16.49
N ASP A 168 15.61 -0.94 -16.50
CA ASP A 168 15.55 -1.94 -17.57
C ASP A 168 14.30 -2.84 -17.42
N TYR A 169 13.96 -3.61 -18.46
CA TYR A 169 12.82 -4.53 -18.43
C TYR A 169 13.05 -5.72 -17.47
N GLU A 170 14.28 -6.22 -17.34
CA GLU A 170 14.59 -7.35 -16.48
C GLU A 170 14.33 -7.06 -15.00
N SER A 171 14.52 -5.82 -14.58
CA SER A 171 14.23 -5.36 -13.21
C SER A 171 12.74 -5.43 -12.85
N LEU A 172 11.84 -5.68 -13.82
CA LEU A 172 10.41 -5.88 -13.56
C LEU A 172 10.03 -7.31 -13.18
N LYS A 173 10.95 -8.29 -13.27
CA LYS A 173 10.65 -9.72 -13.06
C LYS A 173 10.01 -10.04 -11.71
N GLU A 174 10.41 -9.35 -10.64
CA GLU A 174 10.01 -9.63 -9.25
C GLU A 174 8.99 -8.63 -8.68
N GLY A 175 8.23 -7.94 -9.54
CA GLY A 175 7.24 -6.96 -9.08
C GLY A 175 5.94 -7.57 -8.54
N LEU A 176 5.15 -6.73 -7.88
CA LEU A 176 3.82 -7.05 -7.36
C LEU A 176 2.76 -6.17 -8.02
N ALA A 177 1.58 -6.73 -8.29
CA ALA A 177 0.48 -6.00 -8.92
C ALA A 177 0.07 -4.77 -8.11
N ILE A 178 0.01 -4.89 -6.78
CA ILE A 178 -0.33 -3.79 -5.87
C ILE A 178 0.63 -2.60 -5.96
N ASN A 179 1.91 -2.84 -6.25
CA ASN A 179 2.88 -1.76 -6.41
C ASN A 179 2.57 -0.95 -7.68
N ALA A 180 2.35 -1.62 -8.81
CA ALA A 180 1.89 -0.91 -10.01
C ALA A 180 0.53 -0.23 -9.83
N LEU A 181 -0.40 -0.83 -9.08
CA LEU A 181 -1.69 -0.17 -8.79
C LEU A 181 -1.50 1.13 -8.00
N VAL A 182 -0.63 1.15 -7.00
CA VAL A 182 -0.28 2.41 -6.29
C VAL A 182 0.34 3.39 -7.27
N ASP A 183 1.27 2.95 -8.12
CA ASP A 183 1.97 3.81 -9.07
C ASP A 183 1.05 4.35 -10.17
N PHE A 184 -0.04 3.64 -10.49
CA PHE A 184 -1.06 4.10 -11.45
C PHE A 184 -2.09 5.06 -10.83
N THR A 185 -2.20 5.11 -9.50
CA THR A 185 -3.38 5.71 -8.87
C THR A 185 -3.07 6.74 -7.79
N GLY A 186 -1.96 6.58 -7.07
CA GLY A 186 -1.66 7.24 -5.80
C GLY A 186 -2.43 6.67 -4.61
N GLY A 187 -3.07 5.51 -4.77
CA GLY A 187 -3.82 4.84 -3.72
C GLY A 187 -2.95 4.34 -2.56
N VAL A 188 -3.60 3.74 -1.58
CA VAL A 188 -2.94 3.19 -0.38
C VAL A 188 -3.03 1.67 -0.41
N PRO A 189 -1.89 0.96 -0.42
CA PRO A 189 -1.88 -0.49 -0.50
C PRO A 189 -2.15 -1.14 0.86
N GLU A 190 -2.96 -2.20 0.86
CA GLU A 190 -3.15 -3.13 1.97
C GLU A 190 -3.09 -4.55 1.40
N ARG A 191 -2.32 -5.44 2.02
CA ARG A 191 -2.16 -6.83 1.61
C ARG A 191 -2.70 -7.74 2.69
N PHE A 192 -3.52 -8.70 2.29
CA PHE A 192 -4.10 -9.72 3.15
C PHE A 192 -3.56 -11.09 2.77
N ASP A 193 -3.15 -11.85 3.78
CA ASP A 193 -2.92 -13.29 3.63
C ASP A 193 -4.26 -14.02 3.82
N VAL A 194 -4.85 -14.43 2.70
CA VAL A 194 -6.16 -15.08 2.68
C VAL A 194 -6.10 -16.45 3.35
N VAL A 195 -4.94 -17.12 3.34
CA VAL A 195 -4.81 -18.47 3.92
C VAL A 195 -4.95 -18.48 5.44
N THR A 196 -4.79 -17.32 6.09
CA THR A 196 -4.95 -17.17 7.55
C THR A 196 -6.42 -17.02 7.96
N ILE A 197 -7.33 -16.87 6.99
CA ILE A 197 -8.74 -16.61 7.21
C ILE A 197 -9.48 -17.94 7.26
N ASP A 198 -9.99 -18.30 8.43
CA ASP A 198 -10.88 -19.45 8.61
C ASP A 198 -12.20 -19.23 7.88
N GLU A 199 -12.41 -19.95 6.76
CA GLU A 199 -13.60 -19.83 5.94
C GLU A 199 -14.86 -20.48 6.55
N GLU A 200 -14.69 -21.36 7.54
CA GLU A 200 -15.79 -22.00 8.27
C GLU A 200 -16.32 -21.08 9.39
N ASN A 201 -15.50 -20.11 9.83
CA ASN A 201 -15.92 -19.12 10.81
C ASN A 201 -16.80 -18.03 10.19
N GLU A 202 -18.10 -18.18 10.39
CA GLU A 202 -19.14 -17.27 9.91
C GLU A 202 -18.94 -15.79 10.36
N THR A 203 -18.33 -15.55 11.53
CA THR A 203 -18.05 -14.18 12.01
C THR A 203 -16.91 -13.56 11.20
N THR A 204 -15.83 -14.30 11.00
CA THR A 204 -14.69 -13.89 10.18
C THR A 204 -15.12 -13.63 8.74
N CYS A 205 -15.88 -14.55 8.14
CA CYS A 205 -16.43 -14.40 6.79
C CYS A 205 -17.30 -13.13 6.64
N LYS A 206 -18.13 -12.81 7.64
CA LYS A 206 -18.91 -11.55 7.65
C LYS A 206 -18.02 -10.32 7.72
N MET A 207 -16.96 -10.34 8.53
CA MET A 207 -16.02 -9.24 8.64
C MET A 207 -15.29 -8.98 7.32
N VAL A 208 -14.75 -10.03 6.70
CA VAL A 208 -14.08 -9.94 5.40
C VAL A 208 -15.04 -9.42 4.33
N PHE A 209 -16.26 -9.97 4.26
CA PHE A 209 -17.29 -9.50 3.33
C PHE A 209 -17.55 -8.00 3.51
N SER A 210 -17.76 -7.54 4.75
CA SER A 210 -18.03 -6.13 5.04
C SER A 210 -16.86 -5.22 4.69
N GLN A 211 -15.62 -5.68 4.88
CA GLN A 211 -14.42 -4.91 4.52
C GLN A 211 -14.29 -4.77 3.00
N LEU A 212 -14.54 -5.84 2.25
CA LEU A 212 -14.52 -5.81 0.78
C LEU A 212 -15.65 -4.95 0.21
N GLU A 213 -16.84 -5.04 0.79
CA GLU A 213 -17.98 -4.19 0.43
C GLU A 213 -17.66 -2.71 0.68
N GLU A 214 -17.06 -2.37 1.83
CA GLU A 214 -16.60 -1.01 2.15
C GLU A 214 -15.53 -0.53 1.16
N ALA A 215 -14.53 -1.36 0.86
CA ALA A 215 -13.45 -1.03 -0.07
C ALA A 215 -13.98 -0.75 -1.48
N LEU A 216 -14.81 -1.65 -2.03
CA LEU A 216 -15.44 -1.48 -3.35
C LEU A 216 -16.37 -0.27 -3.39
N ALA A 217 -17.14 0.00 -2.33
CA ALA A 217 -17.99 1.20 -2.24
C ALA A 217 -17.18 2.51 -2.25
N ASN A 218 -15.93 2.46 -1.78
CA ASN A 218 -14.95 3.54 -1.89
C ASN A 218 -14.13 3.49 -3.18
N SER A 219 -14.53 2.64 -4.14
CA SER A 219 -13.92 2.46 -5.45
C SER A 219 -12.50 1.87 -5.42
N ALA A 220 -12.11 1.23 -4.32
CA ALA A 220 -10.82 0.55 -4.22
C ALA A 220 -10.62 -0.48 -5.35
N LEU A 221 -9.37 -0.67 -5.77
CA LEU A 221 -9.01 -1.73 -6.70
C LEU A 221 -8.56 -2.95 -5.91
N ILE A 222 -9.11 -4.12 -6.21
CA ILE A 222 -8.84 -5.34 -5.46
C ILE A 222 -8.35 -6.42 -6.41
N VAL A 223 -7.18 -6.99 -6.10
CA VAL A 223 -6.56 -8.09 -6.83
C VAL A 223 -6.41 -9.26 -5.89
N ALA A 224 -6.77 -10.46 -6.35
CA ALA A 224 -6.57 -11.69 -5.61
C ALA A 224 -5.67 -12.65 -6.40
N GLU A 225 -4.78 -13.34 -5.70
CA GLU A 225 -3.78 -14.22 -6.29
C GLU A 225 -3.87 -15.64 -5.72
N VAL A 226 -3.74 -16.63 -6.59
CA VAL A 226 -3.58 -18.04 -6.22
C VAL A 226 -2.10 -18.37 -6.37
N LYS A 227 -1.32 -18.55 -5.30
CA LYS A 227 0.09 -18.94 -5.41
C LYS A 227 0.27 -20.46 -5.41
N ASN A 228 1.23 -20.95 -6.19
CA ASN A 228 1.64 -22.35 -6.13
C ASN A 228 2.64 -22.58 -4.97
N VAL A 229 2.13 -22.98 -3.81
CA VAL A 229 2.93 -23.15 -2.57
C VAL A 229 4.06 -24.18 -2.74
N ASN A 230 3.86 -25.23 -3.56
CA ASN A 230 4.88 -26.26 -3.79
C ASN A 230 6.04 -25.78 -4.68
N ALA A 231 5.80 -24.77 -5.54
CA ALA A 231 6.84 -24.20 -6.40
C ALA A 231 7.67 -23.13 -5.67
N SER A 232 7.07 -22.40 -4.71
CA SER A 232 7.77 -21.39 -3.93
C SER A 232 8.80 -21.97 -2.95
N GLU A 233 8.56 -23.16 -2.41
CA GLU A 233 9.55 -23.85 -1.54
C GLU A 233 10.79 -24.28 -2.36
N LEU A 234 10.60 -24.82 -3.56
CA LEU A 234 11.70 -25.19 -4.47
C LEU A 234 12.55 -23.98 -4.90
N ALA A 235 11.92 -22.83 -5.13
CA ALA A 235 12.64 -21.59 -5.47
C ALA A 235 13.46 -21.05 -4.27
N SER A 236 12.95 -21.20 -3.04
CA SER A 236 13.66 -20.79 -1.82
C SER A 236 14.88 -21.67 -1.50
N GLU A 237 14.86 -22.96 -1.87
CA GLU A 237 16.00 -23.86 -1.76
C GLU A 237 17.09 -23.54 -2.80
N GLU A 238 16.74 -23.20 -4.04
CA GLU A 238 17.72 -22.80 -5.06
C GLU A 238 18.43 -21.48 -4.71
N GLU A 239 17.72 -20.51 -4.12
CA GLU A 239 18.33 -19.27 -3.63
C GLU A 239 19.31 -19.52 -2.47
N ALA A 240 18.97 -20.43 -1.54
CA ALA A 240 19.83 -20.79 -0.41
C ALA A 240 21.13 -21.50 -0.86
N ILE A 241 21.08 -22.26 -1.96
CA ILE A 241 22.24 -22.97 -2.51
C ILE A 241 23.16 -22.01 -3.28
N SER A 242 22.64 -20.94 -3.88
CA SER A 242 23.44 -19.96 -4.65
C SER A 242 24.16 -18.90 -3.79
N GLY A 243 23.74 -18.69 -2.54
CA GLY A 243 24.31 -17.69 -1.62
C GLY A 243 25.48 -18.16 -0.75
N GLY A 244 25.91 -19.42 -0.88
CA GLY A 244 26.91 -20.05 -0.02
C GLY A 244 28.35 -20.00 -0.55
N ALA A 245 28.90 -18.81 -0.84
CA ALA A 245 30.34 -18.63 -0.99
C ALA A 245 30.85 -17.67 0.08
N ILE A 246 31.09 -18.20 1.27
CA ILE A 246 31.81 -17.50 2.33
C ILE A 246 33.28 -17.90 2.20
N ASP A 247 34.13 -16.94 1.84
CA ASP A 247 35.58 -17.03 2.03
C ASP A 247 35.87 -17.20 3.53
N VAL A 248 36.34 -18.37 3.91
CA VAL A 248 36.83 -18.65 5.27
C VAL A 248 38.34 -18.37 5.28
N PRO A 249 38.85 -17.44 6.11
CA PRO A 249 40.29 -17.29 6.29
C PRO A 249 40.86 -18.54 6.97
N GLU A 250 41.98 -19.05 6.45
CA GLU A 250 42.72 -20.17 7.05
C GLU A 250 43.10 -19.87 8.52
N GLY A 251 42.75 -20.81 9.41
CA GLY A 251 43.36 -20.90 10.75
C GLY A 251 42.43 -20.57 11.92
N THR A 252 41.31 -21.28 12.08
CA THR A 252 40.66 -21.35 13.40
C THR A 252 40.02 -22.73 13.59
N ASP A 253 40.59 -23.53 14.48
CA ASP A 253 39.99 -24.78 14.97
C ASP A 253 38.73 -24.45 15.78
N VAL A 254 37.56 -24.84 15.29
CA VAL A 254 36.30 -24.78 16.05
C VAL A 254 35.78 -26.20 16.26
N LEU A 255 35.76 -26.61 17.52
CA LEU A 255 35.19 -27.85 18.03
C LEU A 255 33.69 -27.96 17.66
N VAL A 256 33.36 -28.95 16.83
CA VAL A 256 31.98 -29.34 16.53
C VAL A 256 31.43 -30.15 17.72
N LEU A 257 30.59 -29.52 18.55
CA LEU A 257 29.74 -30.23 19.49
C LEU A 257 28.48 -30.70 18.76
N ASN A 258 28.49 -31.97 18.35
CA ASN A 258 27.28 -32.67 17.94
C ASN A 258 26.39 -32.92 19.16
N SER A 259 25.25 -32.24 19.22
CA SER A 259 24.12 -32.66 20.05
C SER A 259 22.85 -32.66 19.21
N SER A 260 22.45 -33.87 18.81
CA SER A 260 21.15 -34.17 18.20
C SER A 260 20.01 -33.68 19.11
N PRO A 261 18.92 -33.10 18.58
CA PRO A 261 17.71 -32.88 19.37
C PRO A 261 16.97 -34.22 19.59
N PRO A 262 16.34 -34.43 20.75
CA PRO A 262 15.55 -35.63 21.02
C PRO A 262 14.23 -35.60 20.26
N ALA A 263 13.83 -36.75 19.76
CA ALA A 263 12.50 -37.00 19.22
C ALA A 263 11.46 -36.91 20.34
N THR A 264 10.49 -36.01 20.20
CA THR A 264 9.22 -36.06 20.93
C THR A 264 8.07 -35.98 19.93
N GLN A 265 7.40 -37.11 19.77
CA GLN A 265 6.08 -37.23 19.16
C GLN A 265 5.03 -36.64 20.11
N SER A 266 4.20 -35.71 19.64
CA SER A 266 2.78 -35.68 20.00
C SER A 266 2.02 -34.74 19.05
N GLY A 267 0.81 -35.16 18.70
CA GLY A 267 0.02 -34.72 17.56
C GLY A 267 -0.47 -33.27 17.60
N GLY A 268 -0.54 -32.70 16.40
CA GLY A 268 -1.25 -31.50 16.04
C GLY A 268 -1.30 -31.47 14.52
N SER A 269 -2.48 -31.64 13.94
CA SER A 269 -2.71 -31.66 12.51
C SER A 269 -2.57 -30.26 11.92
N ASP A 270 -1.38 -29.89 11.44
CA ASP A 270 -1.22 -28.81 10.49
C ASP A 270 -1.45 -29.36 9.08
N ALA A 271 -2.66 -29.15 8.57
CA ALA A 271 -2.97 -29.41 7.17
C ALA A 271 -2.44 -28.21 6.36
N THR A 272 -1.22 -28.32 5.84
CA THR A 272 -0.76 -27.50 4.71
C THR A 272 -1.71 -27.75 3.53
N ARG A 273 -2.67 -26.86 3.35
CA ARG A 273 -3.73 -26.99 2.35
C ARG A 273 -3.20 -26.60 0.97
N ALA A 274 -2.41 -27.48 0.36
CA ALA A 274 -2.02 -27.31 -1.04
C ALA A 274 -3.20 -27.68 -1.95
N PRO A 275 -3.63 -26.81 -2.89
CA PRO A 275 -4.63 -27.19 -3.88
C PRO A 275 -4.10 -28.32 -4.78
N LYS A 276 -4.94 -29.31 -5.07
CA LYS A 276 -4.64 -30.38 -6.04
C LYS A 276 -4.52 -29.77 -7.45
N THR A 277 -3.54 -30.24 -8.23
CA THR A 277 -3.06 -29.61 -9.47
C THR A 277 -3.31 -30.47 -10.71
N GLY A 278 -3.68 -29.83 -11.83
CA GLY A 278 -3.66 -30.42 -13.18
C GLY A 278 -2.78 -29.61 -14.15
N TYR A 279 -2.13 -30.29 -15.12
CA TYR A 279 -1.32 -29.65 -16.16
C TYR A 279 -2.20 -29.26 -17.37
N PHE A 280 -2.06 -28.02 -17.86
CA PHE A 280 -2.80 -27.53 -19.02
C PHE A 280 -1.91 -26.70 -19.95
N ARG A 281 -2.08 -26.87 -21.27
CA ARG A 281 -1.32 -26.15 -22.30
C ARG A 281 -2.26 -25.25 -23.10
N ASP A 282 -2.19 -23.94 -22.84
CA ASP A 282 -2.93 -22.90 -23.55
C ASP A 282 -1.97 -22.15 -24.50
N ASN A 283 -2.29 -22.09 -25.80
CA ASN A 283 -1.45 -21.41 -26.80
C ASN A 283 -1.48 -19.87 -26.68
N SER A 284 -2.35 -19.30 -25.84
CA SER A 284 -2.38 -17.87 -25.53
C SER A 284 -1.48 -17.46 -24.35
N ILE A 285 -1.02 -18.43 -23.57
CA ILE A 285 -0.10 -18.25 -22.45
C ILE A 285 1.26 -18.77 -22.92
N VAL A 286 2.28 -17.90 -22.92
CA VAL A 286 3.58 -18.22 -23.53
C VAL A 286 4.39 -19.22 -22.69
N ARG A 287 4.03 -19.40 -21.40
CA ARG A 287 4.69 -20.29 -20.45
C ARG A 287 3.72 -21.31 -19.87
N ASP A 288 4.24 -22.47 -19.47
CA ASP A 288 3.48 -23.47 -18.73
C ASP A 288 2.88 -22.83 -17.47
N SER A 289 1.56 -22.97 -17.31
CA SER A 289 0.82 -22.45 -16.16
C SER A 289 0.10 -23.59 -15.46
N PHE A 290 0.14 -23.58 -14.14
CA PHE A 290 -0.60 -24.54 -13.33
C PHE A 290 -2.02 -24.03 -13.10
N MET A 291 -2.95 -24.97 -12.99
CA MET A 291 -4.36 -24.67 -12.74
C MET A 291 -4.84 -25.51 -11.55
N THR A 292 -5.65 -24.89 -10.71
CA THR A 292 -6.40 -25.59 -9.66
C THR A 292 -7.45 -26.51 -10.27
N ASP A 293 -7.88 -27.52 -9.54
CA ASP A 293 -9.04 -28.36 -9.92
C ASP A 293 -10.31 -27.54 -10.20
N GLY A 294 -10.43 -26.36 -9.57
CA GLY A 294 -11.52 -25.41 -9.77
C GLY A 294 -11.39 -24.52 -11.01
N GLY A 295 -10.34 -24.67 -11.82
CA GLY A 295 -10.14 -23.95 -13.08
C GLY A 295 -9.36 -22.63 -12.97
N LEU A 296 -8.92 -22.22 -11.77
CA LEU A 296 -8.12 -21.00 -11.58
C LEU A 296 -6.64 -21.25 -11.90
N LEU A 297 -6.04 -20.40 -12.73
CA LEU A 297 -4.60 -20.34 -12.96
C LEU A 297 -3.85 -19.89 -11.69
N MET A 298 -2.78 -20.61 -11.36
CA MET A 298 -1.85 -20.31 -10.28
C MET A 298 -0.77 -19.32 -10.73
N ASP A 299 -0.30 -18.48 -9.80
CA ASP A 299 0.64 -17.37 -9.98
C ASP A 299 0.11 -16.31 -10.97
N HIS A 300 -1.21 -16.10 -10.96
CA HIS A 300 -1.92 -15.10 -11.75
C HIS A 300 -2.86 -14.29 -10.85
N GLY A 301 -2.96 -12.99 -11.12
CA GLY A 301 -3.88 -12.10 -10.40
C GLY A 301 -5.23 -11.98 -11.08
N TYR A 302 -6.28 -11.96 -10.25
CA TYR A 302 -7.69 -11.82 -10.62
C TYR A 302 -8.27 -10.55 -10.03
N ASN A 303 -9.04 -9.80 -10.81
CA ASN A 303 -9.63 -8.55 -10.36
C ASN A 303 -10.95 -8.84 -9.67
N LEU A 304 -11.07 -8.51 -8.39
CA LEU A 304 -12.35 -8.60 -7.69
C LEU A 304 -13.17 -7.35 -8.04
N ARG A 305 -14.32 -7.56 -8.68
CA ARG A 305 -15.16 -6.50 -9.27
C ARG A 305 -16.37 -6.16 -8.42
N GLU A 306 -16.95 -7.16 -7.79
CA GLU A 306 -18.20 -7.00 -7.04
C GLU A 306 -18.29 -8.04 -5.92
N ILE A 307 -18.90 -7.67 -4.81
CA ILE A 307 -19.30 -8.60 -3.76
C ILE A 307 -20.78 -8.39 -3.45
N LYS A 308 -21.51 -9.46 -3.18
CA LYS A 308 -22.97 -9.37 -3.04
C LYS A 308 -23.56 -10.47 -2.18
N ASN A 309 -24.53 -10.10 -1.34
CA ASN A 309 -25.43 -11.05 -0.72
C ASN A 309 -26.61 -11.32 -1.65
N ILE A 310 -26.78 -12.55 -2.10
CA ILE A 310 -27.96 -12.98 -2.86
C ILE A 310 -28.87 -13.82 -1.98
N GLN A 311 -30.18 -13.71 -2.19
CA GLN A 311 -31.18 -14.51 -1.51
C GLN A 311 -31.99 -15.29 -2.54
N ILE A 312 -31.81 -16.61 -2.54
CA ILE A 312 -32.46 -17.51 -3.51
C ILE A 312 -33.89 -17.82 -3.05
N ARG A 313 -34.04 -18.12 -1.76
CA ARG A 313 -35.32 -18.41 -1.10
C ARG A 313 -35.35 -17.78 0.28
N ARG A 314 -36.52 -17.80 0.93
CA ARG A 314 -36.66 -17.33 2.32
C ARG A 314 -35.76 -18.18 3.23
N GLY A 315 -34.78 -17.55 3.87
CA GLY A 315 -33.80 -18.23 4.73
C GLY A 315 -32.59 -18.83 4.03
N GLU A 316 -32.50 -18.73 2.70
CA GLU A 316 -31.38 -19.25 1.91
C GLU A 316 -30.65 -18.09 1.20
N SER A 317 -29.51 -17.69 1.75
CA SER A 317 -28.70 -16.57 1.25
C SER A 317 -27.23 -16.95 1.09
N TYR A 318 -26.60 -16.43 0.05
CA TYR A 318 -25.19 -16.68 -0.28
C TYR A 318 -24.40 -15.38 -0.40
N ARG A 319 -23.17 -15.40 0.11
CA ARG A 319 -22.16 -14.36 -0.14
C ARG A 319 -21.42 -14.71 -1.41
N MET A 320 -21.56 -13.85 -2.41
CA MET A 320 -21.03 -14.03 -3.74
C MET A 320 -19.90 -13.05 -3.99
N VAL A 321 -18.87 -13.52 -4.69
CA VAL A 321 -17.74 -12.71 -5.17
C VAL A 321 -17.73 -12.80 -6.69
N ARG A 322 -17.66 -11.66 -7.37
CA ARG A 322 -17.45 -11.56 -8.81
C ARG A 322 -16.00 -11.21 -9.07
N LEU A 323 -15.32 -12.06 -9.82
CA LEU A 323 -13.97 -11.81 -10.27
C LEU A 323 -13.91 -11.74 -11.80
N GLN A 324 -12.82 -11.16 -12.28
CA GLN A 324 -12.49 -11.07 -13.68
C GLN A 324 -11.03 -11.48 -13.89
N THR A 325 -10.80 -12.34 -14.88
CA THR A 325 -9.46 -12.71 -15.34
C THR A 325 -9.06 -11.88 -16.57
N PRO A 326 -7.86 -11.28 -16.62
CA PRO A 326 -7.38 -10.68 -17.87
C PRO A 326 -6.93 -11.72 -18.89
N TRP A 327 -6.88 -13.00 -18.50
CA TRP A 327 -6.39 -14.11 -19.31
C TRP A 327 -7.53 -14.73 -20.12
N GLN A 328 -7.17 -15.40 -21.23
CA GLN A 328 -8.17 -16.10 -22.05
C GLN A 328 -8.76 -17.33 -21.33
N THR A 329 -8.04 -17.87 -20.35
CA THR A 329 -8.43 -19.02 -19.52
C THR A 329 -8.37 -18.65 -18.03
N GLY A 330 -8.56 -19.64 -17.14
CA GLY A 330 -8.46 -19.43 -15.69
C GLY A 330 -9.79 -19.07 -15.00
N GLN A 331 -10.93 -19.25 -15.67
CA GLN A 331 -12.22 -18.98 -15.06
C GLN A 331 -12.60 -20.07 -14.05
N TRP A 332 -13.28 -19.68 -12.97
CA TRP A 332 -13.83 -20.63 -12.01
C TRP A 332 -14.82 -21.59 -12.67
N MET A 333 -14.64 -22.89 -12.44
CA MET A 333 -15.45 -23.98 -13.00
C MET A 333 -16.25 -24.73 -11.92
N GLY A 334 -16.10 -24.34 -10.64
CA GLY A 334 -16.81 -24.94 -9.51
C GLY A 334 -18.23 -24.41 -9.32
N ARG A 335 -18.70 -24.43 -8.06
CA ARG A 335 -20.06 -23.99 -7.69
C ARG A 335 -20.29 -22.54 -8.09
N TRP A 336 -21.47 -22.25 -8.62
CA TRP A 336 -21.87 -20.92 -9.10
C TRP A 336 -21.03 -20.35 -10.26
N SER A 337 -20.16 -21.15 -10.89
CA SER A 337 -19.51 -20.78 -12.14
C SER A 337 -20.52 -20.59 -13.29
N ASN A 338 -20.06 -19.98 -14.38
CA ASN A 338 -20.80 -19.89 -15.64
C ASN A 338 -21.22 -21.27 -16.20
N VAL A 339 -20.46 -22.32 -15.90
CA VAL A 339 -20.71 -23.70 -16.37
C VAL A 339 -21.45 -24.58 -15.36
N SER A 340 -21.68 -24.10 -14.14
CA SER A 340 -22.32 -24.85 -13.05
C SER A 340 -23.80 -25.15 -13.33
N GLN A 341 -24.31 -26.25 -12.76
CA GLN A 341 -25.73 -26.62 -12.91
C GLN A 341 -26.65 -25.58 -12.26
N GLU A 342 -26.27 -25.07 -11.09
CA GLU A 342 -26.99 -24.04 -10.36
C GLU A 342 -27.15 -22.78 -11.21
N MET A 343 -26.06 -22.30 -11.83
CA MET A 343 -26.11 -21.13 -12.69
C MET A 343 -26.93 -21.39 -13.96
N LYS A 344 -26.70 -22.55 -14.62
CA LYS A 344 -27.42 -22.95 -15.84
C LYS A 344 -28.93 -23.13 -15.64
N SER A 345 -29.35 -23.56 -14.45
CA SER A 345 -30.77 -23.75 -14.11
C SER A 345 -31.55 -22.44 -13.96
N MET A 346 -30.87 -21.31 -13.71
CA MET A 346 -31.50 -20.00 -13.58
C MET A 346 -31.71 -19.34 -14.94
N THR A 347 -32.91 -18.80 -15.15
CA THR A 347 -33.23 -17.95 -16.29
C THR A 347 -32.48 -16.62 -16.22
N VAL A 348 -32.31 -15.95 -17.37
CA VAL A 348 -31.70 -14.61 -17.43
C VAL A 348 -32.44 -13.60 -16.54
N GLN A 349 -33.77 -13.70 -16.45
CA GLN A 349 -34.59 -12.84 -15.61
C GLN A 349 -34.32 -13.05 -14.12
N GLU A 350 -34.17 -14.30 -13.68
CA GLU A 350 -33.84 -14.63 -12.28
C GLU A 350 -32.44 -14.13 -11.93
N ARG A 351 -31.44 -14.35 -12.80
CA ARG A 351 -30.08 -13.83 -12.60
C ARG A 351 -30.08 -12.31 -12.52
N ASN A 352 -30.82 -11.63 -13.38
CA ASN A 352 -30.97 -10.18 -13.35
C ASN A 352 -31.68 -9.70 -12.06
N LYS A 353 -32.67 -10.43 -11.57
CA LYS A 353 -33.37 -10.14 -10.30
C LYS A 353 -32.44 -10.28 -9.08
N LEU A 354 -31.55 -11.28 -9.10
CA LEU A 354 -30.48 -11.43 -8.11
C LEU A 354 -29.34 -10.41 -8.36
N GLY A 355 -29.32 -9.80 -9.53
CA GLY A 355 -28.30 -8.89 -10.04
C GLY A 355 -26.92 -9.53 -10.13
N LEU A 356 -26.88 -10.80 -10.55
CA LEU A 356 -25.67 -11.51 -10.96
C LEU A 356 -25.36 -11.11 -12.40
N LYS A 357 -24.61 -10.01 -12.56
CA LYS A 357 -24.27 -9.44 -13.87
C LYS A 357 -22.96 -10.05 -14.39
N PHE A 358 -22.83 -10.11 -15.71
CA PHE A 358 -21.61 -10.47 -16.41
C PHE A 358 -21.37 -9.33 -17.39
N GLU A 359 -20.37 -8.51 -17.12
CA GLU A 359 -20.05 -7.35 -17.96
C GLU A 359 -19.08 -7.72 -19.08
N ASN A 360 -18.26 -8.76 -18.85
CA ASN A 360 -17.24 -9.23 -19.76
C ASN A 360 -17.28 -10.77 -19.86
N GLU A 361 -16.74 -11.35 -20.93
CA GLU A 361 -16.71 -12.81 -21.12
C GLU A 361 -15.79 -13.50 -20.09
N SER A 362 -14.84 -12.74 -19.58
CA SER A 362 -13.91 -13.11 -18.51
C SER A 362 -14.48 -13.00 -17.08
N ASP A 363 -15.70 -12.48 -16.91
CA ASP A 363 -16.32 -12.37 -15.58
C ASP A 363 -16.85 -13.74 -15.11
N PHE A 364 -16.61 -14.06 -13.84
CA PHE A 364 -17.22 -15.22 -13.19
C PHE A 364 -17.62 -14.92 -11.75
N TRP A 365 -18.61 -15.67 -11.28
CA TRP A 365 -19.08 -15.62 -9.90
C TRP A 365 -18.64 -16.88 -9.14
N MET A 366 -18.36 -16.72 -7.85
CA MET A 366 -18.12 -17.82 -6.92
C MET A 366 -18.63 -17.46 -5.52
N LEU A 367 -18.72 -18.46 -4.64
CA LEU A 367 -19.03 -18.21 -3.23
C LEU A 367 -17.84 -17.58 -2.52
N LEU A 368 -18.09 -16.72 -1.52
CA LEU A 368 -17.02 -16.18 -0.67
C LEU A 368 -16.22 -17.30 0.02
N SER A 369 -16.89 -18.37 0.47
CA SER A 369 -16.20 -19.53 1.06
C SER A 369 -15.27 -20.21 0.05
N ASP A 370 -15.68 -20.32 -1.21
CA ASP A 370 -14.83 -20.90 -2.25
C ASP A 370 -13.67 -19.94 -2.58
N PHE A 371 -13.90 -18.63 -2.55
CA PHE A 371 -12.83 -17.64 -2.70
C PHE A 371 -11.78 -17.78 -1.60
N LEU A 372 -12.19 -17.78 -0.33
CA LEU A 372 -11.27 -17.93 0.81
C LEU A 372 -10.52 -19.27 0.80
N ALA A 373 -11.16 -20.34 0.32
CA ALA A 373 -10.53 -21.66 0.26
C ALA A 373 -9.55 -21.85 -0.92
N ASN A 374 -9.60 -21.01 -1.96
CA ASN A 374 -8.80 -21.20 -3.18
C ASN A 374 -7.77 -20.10 -3.44
N PHE A 375 -7.96 -18.90 -2.89
CA PHE A 375 -7.01 -17.79 -3.05
C PHE A 375 -6.02 -17.74 -1.89
N THR A 376 -4.81 -17.28 -2.19
CA THR A 376 -3.73 -17.21 -1.20
C THR A 376 -3.52 -15.81 -0.66
N HIS A 377 -3.60 -14.80 -1.53
CA HIS A 377 -3.35 -13.41 -1.17
C HIS A 377 -4.42 -12.53 -1.81
N MET A 378 -4.66 -11.39 -1.17
CA MET A 378 -5.51 -10.35 -1.71
C MET A 378 -4.90 -8.99 -1.42
N ASP A 379 -4.71 -8.21 -2.47
CA ASP A 379 -4.21 -6.85 -2.41
C ASP A 379 -5.36 -5.86 -2.64
N VAL A 380 -5.48 -4.88 -1.76
CA VAL A 380 -6.47 -3.81 -1.83
C VAL A 380 -5.76 -2.47 -1.97
N CYS A 381 -5.99 -1.78 -3.09
CA CYS A 381 -5.54 -0.40 -3.30
C CYS A 381 -6.67 0.56 -2.96
N HIS A 382 -6.62 1.13 -1.75
CA HIS A 382 -7.65 2.02 -1.21
C HIS A 382 -7.61 3.42 -1.82
N PHE A 383 -8.81 4.01 -1.97
CA PHE A 383 -9.00 5.42 -2.24
C PHE A 383 -9.78 6.09 -1.12
N PHE A 384 -9.19 7.15 -0.55
CA PHE A 384 -9.83 7.93 0.51
C PHE A 384 -10.32 9.26 -0.04
N LYS A 385 -11.62 9.52 0.12
CA LYS A 385 -12.22 10.81 -0.27
C LYS A 385 -11.80 11.87 0.74
N THR A 386 -10.91 12.77 0.34
CA THR A 386 -10.40 13.88 1.18
C THR A 386 -11.05 15.23 0.90
N SER A 387 -12.02 15.30 -0.03
CA SER A 387 -12.65 16.56 -0.42
C SER A 387 -13.54 17.14 0.68
N MET A 388 -13.29 18.42 1.01
CA MET A 388 -14.08 19.24 1.94
C MET A 388 -15.53 19.51 1.46
N PHE A 389 -15.83 19.26 0.19
CA PHE A 389 -17.13 19.54 -0.44
C PHE A 389 -18.04 18.31 -0.56
N THR A 390 -17.65 17.19 0.05
CA THR A 390 -18.42 15.93 0.01
C THR A 390 -19.43 15.87 1.17
N LEU A 391 -20.71 15.57 0.89
CA LEU A 391 -21.77 15.47 1.91
C LEU A 391 -21.62 14.27 2.89
N LYS A 392 -20.66 13.37 2.67
CA LYS A 392 -20.36 12.20 3.53
C LYS A 392 -18.96 12.33 4.11
N ARG A 393 -18.73 11.73 5.30
CA ARG A 393 -17.47 11.69 6.06
C ARG A 393 -16.24 11.75 5.15
N SER A 394 -15.56 12.90 5.14
CA SER A 394 -14.29 13.08 4.45
C SER A 394 -13.15 12.63 5.37
N TRP A 395 -12.12 12.03 4.77
CA TRP A 395 -10.88 11.73 5.46
C TRP A 395 -9.99 12.98 5.46
N THR A 396 -9.33 13.25 6.58
CA THR A 396 -8.21 14.19 6.63
C THR A 396 -6.93 13.41 6.44
N GLU A 397 -6.20 13.75 5.40
CA GLU A 397 -4.92 13.14 5.05
C GLU A 397 -3.77 14.01 5.56
N SER A 398 -2.81 13.35 6.20
CA SER A 398 -1.46 13.89 6.43
C SER A 398 -0.50 13.10 5.55
N ALA A 399 0.10 13.76 4.57
CA ALA A 399 1.10 13.18 3.68
C ALA A 399 2.47 13.76 4.04
N LEU A 400 3.33 12.95 4.64
CA LEU A 400 4.55 13.38 5.32
C LEU A 400 5.75 12.62 4.75
N THR A 401 6.73 13.34 4.20
CA THR A 401 8.01 12.76 3.79
C THR A 401 9.01 12.89 4.94
N GLY A 402 9.74 11.82 5.25
CA GLY A 402 10.77 11.82 6.28
C GLY A 402 11.93 10.90 5.93
N GLU A 403 12.96 10.90 6.78
CA GLU A 403 14.19 10.15 6.54
C GLU A 403 14.71 9.50 7.82
N TRP A 404 15.15 8.25 7.72
CA TRP A 404 16.05 7.61 8.66
C TRP A 404 17.48 7.93 8.26
N ILE A 405 18.19 8.66 9.12
CA ILE A 405 19.56 9.12 8.91
C ILE A 405 20.43 8.51 10.00
N ASN A 406 21.66 8.14 9.67
CA ASN A 406 22.63 7.66 10.64
C ASN A 406 23.91 8.47 10.47
N SER A 407 23.92 9.66 11.07
CA SER A 407 25.07 10.55 11.08
C SER A 407 25.53 10.81 12.51
N LEU A 408 26.79 11.22 12.68
CA LEU A 408 27.38 11.54 13.99
C LEU A 408 26.62 12.63 14.75
N HIS A 409 25.94 13.54 14.05
CA HIS A 409 25.26 14.70 14.62
C HIS A 409 23.73 14.59 14.61
N ASP A 410 23.19 13.72 13.76
CA ASP A 410 21.76 13.49 13.61
C ASP A 410 21.54 12.01 13.30
N ASN A 411 21.26 11.24 14.35
CA ASN A 411 20.86 9.84 14.24
C ASN A 411 19.35 9.76 14.40
N ARG A 412 18.69 9.33 13.33
CA ARG A 412 17.25 9.14 13.20
C ARG A 412 16.87 7.71 12.86
N SER A 413 17.81 6.77 12.91
CA SER A 413 17.59 5.34 12.66
C SER A 413 17.71 4.54 13.95
N GLY A 414 16.66 4.65 14.76
CA GLY A 414 16.66 4.20 16.15
C GLY A 414 16.29 2.74 16.37
N GLY A 415 15.83 2.02 15.34
CA GLY A 415 15.30 0.67 15.48
C GLY A 415 13.87 0.64 16.03
N SER A 416 13.31 -0.56 16.15
CA SER A 416 11.99 -0.83 16.73
C SER A 416 11.94 -0.57 18.25
N LEU A 417 10.74 -0.66 18.84
CA LEU A 417 10.49 -0.40 20.27
C LEU A 417 11.36 -1.24 21.23
N SER A 418 11.89 -2.39 20.78
CA SER A 418 12.80 -3.23 21.57
C SER A 418 14.21 -2.64 21.73
N HIS A 419 14.55 -1.61 20.97
CA HIS A 419 15.88 -0.99 20.97
C HIS A 419 15.93 0.26 21.84
N ALA A 420 17.02 0.44 22.59
CA ALA A 420 17.22 1.62 23.45
C ALA A 420 17.25 2.94 22.67
N THR A 421 17.61 2.89 21.39
CA THR A 421 17.67 4.04 20.46
C THR A 421 16.34 4.37 19.81
N PHE A 422 15.23 3.69 20.14
CA PHE A 422 13.92 3.86 19.50
C PHE A 422 13.46 5.33 19.38
N PHE A 423 13.70 6.15 20.39
CA PHE A 423 13.28 7.56 20.39
C PHE A 423 14.11 8.47 19.48
N ASN A 424 15.20 7.98 18.90
CA ASN A 424 15.95 8.69 17.86
C ASN A 424 15.14 8.81 16.57
N ASN A 425 14.24 7.85 16.29
CA ASN A 425 13.41 7.87 15.09
C ASN A 425 12.58 9.18 14.98
N PRO A 426 12.15 9.55 13.77
CA PRO A 426 11.15 10.59 13.56
C PRO A 426 9.87 10.32 14.37
N GLN A 427 9.19 11.36 14.83
CA GLN A 427 8.00 11.24 15.68
C GLN A 427 6.92 12.20 15.18
N TYR A 428 5.73 11.68 14.86
CA TYR A 428 4.64 12.46 14.28
C TYR A 428 3.43 12.47 15.20
N MET A 429 3.06 13.65 15.69
CA MET A 429 1.96 13.85 16.63
C MET A 429 0.68 14.25 15.89
N PHE A 430 -0.46 13.69 16.30
CA PHE A 430 -1.79 14.06 15.80
C PHE A 430 -2.86 13.90 16.91
N ASP A 431 -4.02 14.51 16.69
CA ASP A 431 -5.13 14.52 17.67
C ASP A 431 -6.38 13.83 17.12
N MET A 432 -6.97 12.92 17.88
CA MET A 432 -8.30 12.38 17.58
C MET A 432 -9.33 13.18 18.39
N THR A 433 -9.99 14.13 17.74
CA THR A 433 -10.98 15.00 18.38
C THR A 433 -12.38 14.38 18.36
N VAL A 434 -13.16 14.63 19.41
CA VAL A 434 -14.56 14.20 19.47
C VAL A 434 -15.35 14.99 18.42
N SER A 435 -15.81 14.31 17.36
CA SER A 435 -16.64 14.91 16.31
C SER A 435 -18.05 14.32 16.25
N SER A 436 -18.31 13.22 16.98
CA SER A 436 -19.63 12.56 17.06
C SER A 436 -19.84 11.88 18.41
N ASN A 437 -21.04 11.33 18.64
CA ASN A 437 -21.34 10.44 19.79
C ASN A 437 -20.62 9.06 19.69
N SER A 438 -19.64 8.92 18.78
CA SER A 438 -18.89 7.68 18.60
C SER A 438 -17.77 7.60 19.62
N VAL A 439 -17.59 6.42 20.22
CA VAL A 439 -16.51 6.16 21.19
C VAL A 439 -15.18 5.95 20.50
N ASN A 440 -15.21 5.29 19.32
CA ASN A 440 -14.02 4.93 18.56
C ASN A 440 -14.08 5.56 17.16
N TYR A 441 -12.93 6.02 16.68
CA TYR A 441 -12.73 6.68 15.39
C TYR A 441 -11.68 5.89 14.61
N PRO A 442 -11.94 5.53 13.34
CA PRO A 442 -10.97 4.77 12.56
C PRO A 442 -9.77 5.65 12.21
N LEU A 443 -8.58 5.11 12.41
CA LEU A 443 -7.31 5.61 11.93
C LEU A 443 -6.77 4.62 10.90
N MET A 444 -6.24 5.13 9.79
CA MET A 444 -5.46 4.34 8.84
C MET A 444 -4.09 4.98 8.67
N VAL A 445 -3.05 4.17 8.72
CA VAL A 445 -1.66 4.60 8.58
C VAL A 445 -1.01 3.74 7.51
N SER A 446 -0.33 4.39 6.57
CA SER A 446 0.50 3.74 5.56
C SER A 446 1.91 4.32 5.62
N LEU A 447 2.90 3.45 5.76
CA LEU A 447 4.31 3.78 5.73
C LEU A 447 4.93 3.14 4.48
N GLU A 448 5.48 3.96 3.59
CA GLU A 448 6.12 3.53 2.36
C GLU A 448 7.61 3.83 2.40
N GLN A 449 8.46 2.91 1.95
CA GLN A 449 9.89 3.13 1.74
C GLN A 449 10.20 3.23 0.24
N ASN A 450 11.26 3.95 -0.10
CA ASN A 450 11.72 3.97 -1.49
C ASN A 450 12.19 2.55 -1.87
N ASP A 451 11.57 1.97 -2.90
CA ASP A 451 11.77 0.57 -3.25
C ASP A 451 13.18 0.35 -3.80
N ARG A 452 14.03 -0.31 -3.01
CA ARG A 452 15.43 -0.60 -3.38
C ARG A 452 15.55 -1.80 -4.28
N THR A 453 14.56 -2.69 -4.25
CA THR A 453 14.55 -3.88 -5.10
C THR A 453 14.49 -3.52 -6.58
N LEU A 454 13.95 -2.33 -6.89
CA LEU A 454 13.75 -1.86 -8.26
C LEU A 454 14.70 -0.72 -8.66
N VAL A 455 15.69 -0.34 -7.83
CA VAL A 455 16.53 0.85 -8.05
C VAL A 455 18.03 0.51 -8.23
N ARG A 456 18.60 1.08 -9.30
CA ARG A 456 20.04 1.22 -9.65
C ARG A 456 20.81 -0.04 -10.01
N ARG A 457 21.56 0.06 -11.13
CA ARG A 457 22.50 -0.97 -11.60
C ARG A 457 23.55 -1.44 -10.60
N GLY A 458 23.88 -0.61 -9.61
CA GLY A 458 24.91 -0.88 -8.60
C GLY A 458 24.38 -1.32 -7.23
N GLU A 459 23.06 -1.28 -7.00
CA GLU A 459 22.40 -1.68 -5.74
C GLU A 459 21.43 -2.86 -5.97
N ARG A 460 21.62 -3.58 -7.08
CA ARG A 460 20.79 -4.72 -7.52
C ARG A 460 20.87 -5.87 -6.51
N GLY A 461 19.71 -6.42 -6.15
CA GLY A 461 19.58 -7.47 -5.13
C GLY A 461 19.58 -6.96 -3.69
N SER A 462 19.62 -5.64 -3.47
CA SER A 462 19.42 -5.09 -2.13
C SER A 462 17.97 -5.28 -1.70
N LYS A 463 17.78 -6.10 -0.66
CA LYS A 463 16.45 -6.29 -0.06
C LYS A 463 16.01 -4.98 0.58
N ASN A 464 14.72 -4.69 0.44
CA ASN A 464 14.07 -3.62 1.18
C ASN A 464 14.28 -3.81 2.69
N SER A 465 14.29 -2.70 3.42
CA SER A 465 14.44 -2.77 4.88
C SER A 465 13.15 -3.29 5.50
N SER A 466 13.26 -4.05 6.59
CA SER A 466 12.11 -4.41 7.41
C SER A 466 11.59 -3.14 8.10
N ILE A 467 10.46 -2.60 7.64
CA ILE A 467 9.89 -1.34 8.14
C ILE A 467 8.62 -1.60 8.93
N GLY A 468 8.30 -0.70 9.85
CA GLY A 468 7.08 -0.72 10.65
C GLY A 468 6.91 0.58 11.43
N PHE A 469 5.85 0.68 12.22
CA PHE A 469 5.63 1.85 13.08
C PHE A 469 4.86 1.50 14.35
N THR A 470 5.03 2.36 15.37
CA THR A 470 4.32 2.23 16.65
C THR A 470 3.46 3.46 16.91
N ILE A 471 2.24 3.25 17.39
CA ILE A 471 1.29 4.29 17.78
C ILE A 471 1.14 4.31 19.29
N MET A 472 1.43 5.45 19.90
CA MET A 472 1.32 5.66 21.35
C MET A 472 0.31 6.77 21.66
N LYS A 473 -0.53 6.57 22.67
CA LYS A 473 -1.31 7.65 23.29
C LYS A 473 -0.40 8.41 24.25
N VAL A 474 -0.41 9.74 24.13
CA VAL A 474 0.48 10.63 24.87
C VAL A 474 -0.32 11.67 25.65
N GLU A 475 0.38 12.55 26.34
CA GLU A 475 -0.23 13.63 27.12
C GLU A 475 -1.01 14.60 26.24
N GLU A 476 -2.16 15.08 26.71
CA GLU A 476 -3.09 15.94 25.96
C GLU A 476 -2.45 17.30 25.58
N ASN A 477 -1.41 17.72 26.30
CA ASN A 477 -0.64 18.94 26.03
C ASN A 477 0.78 18.68 25.50
N ARG A 478 1.06 17.48 24.97
CA ARG A 478 2.36 17.15 24.37
C ARG A 478 2.71 18.09 23.22
N GLU A 479 3.91 18.67 23.25
CA GLU A 479 4.46 19.49 22.14
C GLU A 479 5.88 19.12 21.70
N TYR A 480 6.59 18.28 22.48
CA TYR A 480 8.00 17.94 22.30
C TYR A 480 8.20 16.43 22.14
N ARG A 481 9.35 16.01 21.62
CA ARG A 481 9.71 14.60 21.35
C ARG A 481 9.62 13.73 22.61
N LEU A 482 9.13 12.51 22.45
CA LEU A 482 9.12 11.44 23.45
C LEU A 482 10.54 10.95 23.71
N HIS A 483 10.80 10.65 24.98
CA HIS A 483 12.08 10.13 25.51
C HIS A 483 11.89 8.83 26.28
N ARG A 484 10.64 8.42 26.50
CA ARG A 484 10.23 7.24 27.26
C ARG A 484 8.96 6.68 26.63
N VAL A 485 8.77 5.38 26.78
CA VAL A 485 7.60 4.67 26.26
C VAL A 485 6.35 5.19 26.96
N ALA A 486 5.39 5.66 26.16
CA ALA A 486 4.06 6.07 26.60
C ALA A 486 3.09 4.89 26.46
N ASP A 487 1.78 5.15 26.44
CA ASP A 487 0.79 4.06 26.31
C ASP A 487 0.78 3.55 24.86
N VAL A 488 1.46 2.42 24.61
CA VAL A 488 1.45 1.77 23.30
C VAL A 488 0.06 1.22 23.02
N ILE A 489 -0.58 1.74 21.97
CA ILE A 489 -1.92 1.32 21.56
C ILE A 489 -1.84 0.15 20.61
N THR A 490 -0.95 0.26 19.63
CA THR A 490 -0.74 -0.77 18.61
C THR A 490 0.57 -0.48 17.87
N SER A 491 1.10 -1.49 17.19
CA SER A 491 2.18 -1.37 16.22
C SER A 491 1.78 -2.10 14.96
N SER A 492 2.30 -1.67 13.81
CA SER A 492 2.20 -2.48 12.61
C SER A 492 3.07 -3.73 12.74
N ASP A 493 2.74 -4.75 11.95
CA ASP A 493 3.72 -5.78 11.65
C ASP A 493 4.90 -5.17 10.90
N TYR A 494 6.05 -5.81 11.02
CA TYR A 494 7.22 -5.45 10.24
C TYR A 494 7.21 -6.23 8.93
N SER A 495 7.43 -5.52 7.82
CA SER A 495 7.52 -6.14 6.51
C SER A 495 8.68 -5.56 5.72
N THR A 496 9.28 -6.38 4.87
CA THR A 496 10.24 -5.97 3.83
C THR A 496 9.54 -5.52 2.55
N ASP A 497 8.21 -5.49 2.51
CA ASP A 497 7.48 -4.92 1.39
C ASP A 497 7.75 -3.42 1.25
N ARG A 498 7.44 -2.88 0.07
CA ARG A 498 7.54 -1.43 -0.20
C ARG A 498 6.71 -0.59 0.77
N SER A 499 5.62 -1.15 1.29
CA SER A 499 4.66 -0.44 2.14
C SER A 499 4.08 -1.32 3.24
N VAL A 500 3.84 -0.71 4.40
CA VAL A 500 3.11 -1.31 5.52
C VAL A 500 1.85 -0.49 5.80
N PHE A 501 0.73 -1.18 6.07
CA PHE A 501 -0.56 -0.57 6.35
C PHE A 501 -1.15 -1.07 7.67
N LEU A 502 -1.82 -0.18 8.40
CA LEU A 502 -2.59 -0.53 9.58
C LEU A 502 -3.89 0.28 9.63
N LYS A 503 -5.02 -0.40 9.79
CA LYS A 503 -6.32 0.19 10.16
C LYS A 503 -6.63 -0.17 11.61
N THR A 504 -6.83 0.84 12.45
CA THR A 504 -7.11 0.63 13.88
C THR A 504 -8.11 1.65 14.43
N PRO A 505 -9.06 1.25 15.30
CA PRO A 505 -9.94 2.18 15.99
C PRO A 505 -9.21 2.87 17.15
N LEU A 506 -9.27 4.20 17.21
CA LEU A 506 -8.74 4.99 18.33
C LEU A 506 -9.85 5.74 19.08
N ASN A 507 -9.66 5.89 20.38
CA ASN A 507 -10.47 6.80 21.19
C ASN A 507 -10.02 8.26 20.98
N ALA A 508 -10.80 9.22 21.48
CA ALA A 508 -10.37 10.61 21.46
C ALA A 508 -9.13 10.86 22.33
N GLY A 509 -8.22 11.71 21.86
CA GLY A 509 -7.03 12.19 22.56
C GLY A 509 -5.83 12.40 21.64
N ARG A 510 -4.66 12.64 22.23
CA ARG A 510 -3.41 12.90 21.50
C ARG A 510 -2.57 11.65 21.31
N TYR A 511 -1.98 11.50 20.13
CA TYR A 511 -1.19 10.33 19.74
C TYR A 511 0.11 10.73 19.06
N VAL A 512 1.10 9.82 19.11
CA VAL A 512 2.34 9.91 18.34
C VAL A 512 2.58 8.62 17.57
N ILE A 513 2.92 8.75 16.29
CA ILE A 513 3.38 7.69 15.40
C ILE A 513 4.89 7.79 15.29
N VAL A 514 5.57 6.66 15.49
CA VAL A 514 7.03 6.55 15.32
C VAL A 514 7.31 5.55 14.19
N PRO A 515 7.61 6.01 12.96
CA PRO A 515 8.04 5.14 11.88
C PRO A 515 9.49 4.68 12.08
N THR A 516 9.74 3.40 11.83
CA THR A 516 11.00 2.74 12.15
C THR A 516 11.41 1.77 11.06
N ILE A 517 12.71 1.63 10.85
CA ILE A 517 13.31 0.39 10.38
C ILE A 517 13.51 -0.52 11.61
N GLU A 518 13.26 -1.82 11.48
CA GLU A 518 13.28 -2.76 12.61
C GLU A 518 14.59 -2.75 13.37
N LYS A 519 15.71 -2.76 12.64
CA LYS A 519 17.07 -2.69 13.20
C LYS A 519 17.56 -1.24 13.20
N PRO A 520 18.31 -0.80 14.23
CA PRO A 520 18.93 0.52 14.26
C PRO A 520 20.10 0.60 13.27
N GLY A 521 20.29 1.77 12.67
CA GLY A 521 21.45 2.08 11.83
C GLY A 521 21.20 2.19 10.32
N PRO A 522 20.39 1.33 9.66
CA PRO A 522 20.03 1.49 8.26
C PRO A 522 19.42 2.87 7.98
N VAL A 523 19.81 3.48 6.87
CA VAL A 523 19.30 4.78 6.43
C VAL A 523 18.26 4.59 5.33
N GLY A 524 17.42 5.58 5.08
CA GLY A 524 16.44 5.55 3.99
C GLY A 524 15.39 6.64 4.08
N GLN A 525 14.74 6.95 2.96
CA GLN A 525 13.59 7.86 2.94
C GLN A 525 12.31 7.05 3.15
N PHE A 526 11.32 7.66 3.80
CA PHE A 526 9.96 7.12 3.91
C PHE A 526 8.90 8.17 3.59
N PHE A 527 7.73 7.69 3.20
CA PHE A 527 6.53 8.47 3.00
C PHE A 527 5.41 7.93 3.90
N LEU A 528 5.02 8.73 4.88
CA LEU A 528 4.01 8.40 5.88
C LEU A 528 2.70 9.09 5.52
N ARG A 529 1.65 8.29 5.35
CA ARG A 529 0.28 8.75 5.13
C ARG A 529 -0.60 8.39 6.31
N VAL A 530 -1.28 9.39 6.87
CA VAL A 530 -2.18 9.22 8.03
C VAL A 530 -3.56 9.73 7.65
N TYR A 531 -4.56 8.86 7.73
CA TYR A 531 -5.96 9.20 7.46
C TYR A 531 -6.78 9.09 8.74
N ASN A 532 -7.42 10.19 9.12
CA ASN A 532 -8.38 10.22 10.24
C ASN A 532 -9.67 10.95 9.84
N SER A 533 -10.74 10.71 10.60
CA SER A 533 -12.06 11.34 10.38
C SER A 533 -12.32 12.55 11.29
N CYS A 534 -11.29 13.02 12.00
CA CYS A 534 -11.40 14.05 13.03
C CYS A 534 -11.02 15.46 12.55
N GLY A 535 -10.43 15.61 11.36
CA GLY A 535 -10.07 16.94 10.84
C GLY A 535 -8.66 17.40 11.19
N THR A 536 -7.84 16.56 11.82
CA THR A 536 -6.52 16.94 12.32
C THR A 536 -5.41 16.43 11.41
N VAL A 537 -4.33 17.19 11.31
CA VAL A 537 -3.16 16.82 10.49
C VAL A 537 -2.00 16.48 11.42
N ALA A 538 -1.30 15.40 11.11
CA ALA A 538 -0.10 14.98 11.83
C ALA A 538 1.06 15.95 11.57
N LYS A 539 1.83 16.25 12.63
CA LYS A 539 3.00 17.14 12.57
C LYS A 539 4.20 16.49 13.24
N GLU A 540 5.38 16.77 12.72
CA GLU A 540 6.62 16.24 13.28
C GLU A 540 7.00 16.94 14.60
N LEU A 541 7.44 16.15 15.58
CA LEU A 541 8.04 16.62 16.81
C LEU A 541 9.55 16.80 16.60
N MET A 542 9.96 18.05 16.40
CA MET A 542 11.35 18.41 16.12
C MET A 542 12.20 18.71 17.36
N ARG A 543 11.58 19.18 18.45
CA ARG A 543 12.29 19.66 19.64
C ARG A 543 12.20 18.65 20.78
N ASP A 544 13.32 18.37 21.42
CA ASP A 544 13.38 17.52 22.61
C ASP A 544 12.84 18.20 23.86
N GLU A 545 12.92 19.54 23.93
CA GLU A 545 12.55 20.36 25.08
C GLU A 545 12.11 21.78 24.69
N PRO A 546 11.46 22.54 25.59
CA PRO A 546 11.14 23.95 25.40
C PRO A 546 12.37 24.85 25.17
N ASN A 547 12.19 25.97 24.48
CA ASN A 547 13.28 26.93 24.24
C ASN A 547 13.82 27.52 25.56
N SER A 548 15.11 27.35 25.82
CA SER A 548 15.83 28.11 26.85
C SER A 548 15.99 29.57 26.40
N THR A 549 15.16 30.46 26.93
CA THR A 549 15.25 31.90 26.65
C THR A 549 16.45 32.52 27.41
N LYS A 550 17.66 32.47 26.83
CA LYS A 550 18.73 33.49 26.81
C LYS A 550 20.10 32.90 26.39
N PRO A 551 20.82 33.48 25.41
CA PRO A 551 22.12 32.98 24.97
C PRO A 551 23.30 33.23 25.94
N CYS A 552 23.14 34.08 26.95
CA CYS A 552 24.26 34.54 27.81
C CYS A 552 24.35 33.87 29.18
N CYS A 553 23.38 33.04 29.57
CA CYS A 553 23.44 32.25 30.80
C CYS A 553 23.19 30.79 30.40
N GLY A 554 24.02 29.86 30.88
CA GLY A 554 24.05 28.45 30.42
C GLY A 554 22.68 27.78 30.27
N SER A 555 22.63 26.76 29.40
CA SER A 555 21.41 26.03 29.04
C SER A 555 20.55 25.69 30.26
N ALA A 556 19.29 26.14 30.27
CA ALA A 556 18.37 25.82 31.34
C ALA A 556 18.07 24.31 31.34
N VAL A 557 18.33 23.63 32.45
CA VAL A 557 17.97 22.22 32.63
C VAL A 557 16.49 22.15 33.00
N PHE A 558 15.71 21.35 32.28
CA PHE A 558 14.30 21.12 32.56
C PHE A 558 14.06 19.74 33.19
N LEU A 559 13.15 19.69 34.16
CA LEU A 559 12.55 18.48 34.70
C LEU A 559 11.18 18.28 34.03
N ALA A 560 11.03 17.18 33.29
CA ALA A 560 9.73 16.76 32.76
C ALA A 560 8.91 16.10 33.87
N VAL A 561 7.73 16.63 34.17
CA VAL A 561 6.78 16.10 35.14
C VAL A 561 5.52 15.66 34.41
N GLN A 562 5.26 14.36 34.43
CA GLN A 562 4.01 13.78 33.93
C GLN A 562 3.01 13.67 35.09
N LEU A 563 1.75 14.03 34.83
CA LEU A 563 0.67 13.99 35.81
C LEU A 563 -0.59 13.40 35.17
N THR A 564 -1.24 12.46 35.86
CA THR A 564 -2.53 11.89 35.46
C THR A 564 -3.62 12.38 36.40
N VAL A 565 -4.65 13.04 35.87
CA VAL A 565 -5.85 13.37 36.63
C VAL A 565 -6.85 12.25 36.42
N THR A 566 -7.00 11.36 37.41
CA THR A 566 -7.83 10.16 37.29
C THR A 566 -9.31 10.49 37.46
N ARG A 567 -9.72 10.96 38.64
CA ARG A 567 -11.12 11.23 38.98
C ARG A 567 -11.26 12.21 40.15
N ALA A 568 -12.46 12.73 40.33
CA ALA A 568 -12.93 13.32 41.58
C ALA A 568 -14.18 12.58 42.03
N GLU A 569 -14.44 12.59 43.34
CA GLU A 569 -15.58 11.91 43.96
C GLU A 569 -16.30 12.90 44.87
N ASP A 570 -17.60 12.68 45.04
CA ASP A 570 -18.45 13.38 46.01
C ASP A 570 -18.41 14.91 45.86
N LEU A 571 -18.35 15.39 44.61
CA LEU A 571 -18.43 16.83 44.33
C LEU A 571 -19.82 17.34 44.70
N ILE A 572 -19.85 18.38 45.53
CA ILE A 572 -21.08 19.06 45.95
C ILE A 572 -21.00 20.51 45.48
N ASN A 573 -22.09 21.02 44.91
CA ASN A 573 -22.25 22.44 44.65
C ASN A 573 -23.47 22.94 45.39
N GLU A 574 -23.25 23.72 46.44
CA GLU A 574 -24.30 24.29 47.31
C GLU A 574 -25.33 25.12 46.55
N LYS A 575 -25.04 25.53 45.31
CA LYS A 575 -25.91 26.37 44.49
C LYS A 575 -26.61 25.61 43.36
N ARG A 576 -26.30 24.33 43.10
CA ARG A 576 -26.78 23.60 41.90
C ARG A 576 -26.86 22.09 42.07
N ASP A 577 -27.90 21.51 41.47
CA ASP A 577 -28.11 20.06 41.42
C ASP A 577 -27.30 19.37 40.29
N VAL A 578 -27.09 20.04 39.15
CA VAL A 578 -26.35 19.48 38.00
C VAL A 578 -24.92 19.97 37.97
N LEU A 579 -23.97 19.03 37.90
CA LEU A 579 -22.54 19.29 37.92
C LEU A 579 -21.89 18.94 36.58
N ASN A 580 -21.21 19.91 35.97
CA ASN A 580 -20.38 19.73 34.78
C ASN A 580 -18.89 19.95 35.11
N PRO A 581 -18.24 19.04 35.87
CA PRO A 581 -16.91 19.27 36.41
C PRO A 581 -15.77 19.09 35.39
N PHE A 582 -14.70 19.85 35.60
CA PHE A 582 -13.39 19.71 34.96
C PHE A 582 -12.28 20.10 35.96
N CYS A 583 -11.06 19.66 35.74
CA CYS A 583 -9.91 19.97 36.57
C CYS A 583 -8.94 20.86 35.79
N VAL A 584 -8.54 21.99 36.39
CA VAL A 584 -7.48 22.87 35.89
C VAL A 584 -6.18 22.48 36.60
N VAL A 585 -5.17 22.07 35.84
CA VAL A 585 -3.83 21.82 36.37
C VAL A 585 -2.97 23.03 35.99
N LYS A 586 -2.33 23.66 36.98
CA LYS A 586 -1.36 24.73 36.76
C LYS A 586 -0.01 24.31 37.28
N CYS A 587 1.02 24.55 36.49
CA CYS A 587 2.40 24.32 36.86
C CYS A 587 3.21 25.53 36.39
N GLU A 588 3.77 26.28 37.33
CA GLU A 588 4.46 27.54 37.04
C GLU A 588 3.56 28.51 36.25
N GLY A 589 3.96 28.92 35.04
CA GLY A 589 3.19 29.81 34.16
C GLY A 589 2.20 29.09 33.24
N ASP A 590 2.25 27.76 33.19
CA ASP A 590 1.44 26.95 32.27
C ASP A 590 0.15 26.45 32.94
N SER A 591 -0.93 26.37 32.16
CA SER A 591 -2.21 25.86 32.62
C SER A 591 -2.88 25.01 31.55
N VAL A 592 -3.35 23.83 31.95
CA VAL A 592 -4.11 22.88 31.14
C VAL A 592 -5.39 22.49 31.85
N LYS A 593 -6.35 21.94 31.12
CA LYS A 593 -7.66 21.55 31.65
C LYS A 593 -8.04 20.16 31.17
N THR A 594 -8.67 19.38 32.04
CA THR A 594 -9.33 18.13 31.64
C THR A 594 -10.59 18.40 30.82
N LYS A 595 -11.12 17.35 30.18
CA LYS A 595 -12.42 17.42 29.53
C LYS A 595 -13.52 17.72 30.56
N VAL A 596 -14.57 18.42 30.13
CA VAL A 596 -15.75 18.63 30.96
C VAL A 596 -16.59 17.35 30.93
N ILE A 597 -16.80 16.72 32.10
CA ILE A 597 -17.77 15.63 32.24
C ILE A 597 -19.11 16.27 32.55
N LYS A 598 -20.16 15.85 31.84
CA LYS A 598 -21.51 16.40 32.06
C LYS A 598 -22.25 15.60 33.12
N ASP A 599 -23.06 16.31 33.90
CA ASP A 599 -23.99 15.77 34.90
C ASP A 599 -23.39 14.65 35.79
N SER A 600 -22.30 14.98 36.49
CA SER A 600 -21.59 14.02 37.33
C SER A 600 -21.00 14.66 38.58
N SER A 601 -21.34 14.11 39.75
CA SER A 601 -20.69 14.41 41.03
C SER A 601 -19.39 13.63 41.24
N SER A 602 -19.15 12.58 40.45
CA SER A 602 -17.97 11.72 40.54
C SER A 602 -17.33 11.51 39.17
N PRO A 603 -16.79 12.58 38.55
CA PRO A 603 -16.25 12.53 37.20
C PRO A 603 -14.98 11.69 37.12
N GLN A 604 -14.87 10.89 36.06
CA GLN A 604 -13.64 10.20 35.68
C GLN A 604 -13.07 10.83 34.41
N TRP A 605 -11.82 11.30 34.48
CA TRP A 605 -11.13 11.94 33.36
C TRP A 605 -10.08 11.01 32.75
N ASN A 606 -9.17 10.50 33.58
CA ASN A 606 -7.97 9.76 33.15
C ASN A 606 -7.11 10.53 32.12
N ASP A 607 -7.17 11.87 32.16
CA ASP A 607 -6.39 12.73 31.27
C ASP A 607 -4.94 12.84 31.79
N LYS A 608 -3.96 12.69 30.88
CA LYS A 608 -2.52 12.79 31.17
C LYS A 608 -1.96 14.11 30.65
N PHE A 609 -1.11 14.76 31.44
CA PHE A 609 -0.45 16.03 31.12
C PHE A 609 1.06 15.96 31.38
N ILE A 610 1.84 16.76 30.65
CA ILE A 610 3.28 16.91 30.84
C ILE A 610 3.66 18.38 31.05
N PHE A 611 4.55 18.65 32.01
CA PHE A 611 5.08 19.99 32.29
C PHE A 611 6.60 19.97 32.31
N TYR A 612 7.24 21.06 31.87
CA TYR A 612 8.69 21.20 31.82
C TYR A 612 9.12 22.28 32.80
N LYS A 613 9.56 21.86 33.98
CA LYS A 613 9.93 22.77 35.09
C LYS A 613 11.41 23.08 35.04
N LYS A 614 11.83 24.31 35.38
CA LYS A 614 13.26 24.61 35.51
C LYS A 614 13.84 23.89 36.72
N ALA A 615 14.87 23.05 36.52
CA ALA A 615 15.48 22.26 37.59
C ALA A 615 16.10 23.12 38.69
N ASN A 616 16.65 24.29 38.32
CA ASN A 616 17.30 25.24 39.23
C ASN A 616 16.39 26.42 39.63
N GLY A 617 15.10 26.38 39.29
CA GLY A 617 14.13 27.41 39.63
C GLY A 617 13.55 27.26 41.03
N GLU A 618 12.80 28.28 41.49
CA GLU A 618 11.98 28.15 42.71
C GLU A 618 11.02 26.97 42.58
N ARG A 619 10.96 26.13 43.61
CA ARG A 619 10.04 24.98 43.66
C ARG A 619 8.60 25.48 43.84
N LYS A 620 7.95 25.85 42.74
CA LYS A 620 6.52 26.16 42.74
C LYS A 620 5.70 24.85 42.75
N PRO A 621 4.66 24.75 43.59
CA PRO A 621 3.80 23.57 43.62
C PRO A 621 3.00 23.46 42.31
N ILE A 622 2.62 22.23 41.96
CA ILE A 622 1.61 21.99 40.92
C ILE A 622 0.25 22.11 41.61
N THR A 623 -0.62 22.96 41.09
CA THR A 623 -1.96 23.15 41.66
C THR A 623 -3.00 22.47 40.80
N LEU A 624 -3.85 21.66 41.42
CA LEU A 624 -5.04 21.09 40.81
C LEU A 624 -6.27 21.82 41.35
N GLN A 625 -7.10 22.34 40.46
CA GLN A 625 -8.31 23.06 40.81
C GLN A 625 -9.50 22.45 40.05
N VAL A 626 -10.37 21.74 40.77
CA VAL A 626 -11.64 21.27 40.20
C VAL A 626 -12.59 22.46 40.11
N SER A 627 -13.27 22.59 38.97
CA SER A 627 -14.20 23.67 38.63
C SER A 627 -15.39 23.10 37.86
N CYS A 628 -16.48 23.86 37.77
CA CYS A 628 -17.73 23.40 37.15
C CYS A 628 -18.23 24.44 36.14
N CYS A 629 -18.61 24.00 34.94
CA CYS A 629 -19.13 24.87 33.87
C CYS A 629 -20.60 25.25 34.10
N TRP A 630 -21.02 26.39 33.54
CA TRP A 630 -22.44 26.75 33.44
C TRP A 630 -23.13 25.82 32.43
N PRO A 631 -24.36 25.34 32.70
CA PRO A 631 -25.19 24.75 31.65
C PRO A 631 -25.41 25.82 30.56
N ILE A 632 -25.16 25.47 29.30
CA ILE A 632 -25.56 26.28 28.15
C ILE A 632 -27.00 25.92 27.80
#